data_AF-A0A1V5CFZ5-F1
#
_entry.id   AF-A0A1V5CFZ5-F1
#
_cell.length_a   1.000
_cell.length_b   1.000
_cell.length_c   1.000
_cell.angle_alpha   90.00
_cell.angle_beta   90.00
_cell.angle_gamma   90.00
#
_symmetry.space_group_name_H-M   'P 1'
#
loop_
_entity.id
_entity.type
_entity.pdbx_description
1 polymer ?
#
loop_
_entity_poly.entity_id
_entity_poly.type
_entity_poly.pdbx_seq_one_letter_code
_entity_poly.pdbx_strand_id
1 'polypeptide(L)'
;MVFSYYFSSSGGDVPVDEATLARPFMVAPFERHSFMTLGDFFSAIRDFILSTEGQPLVALLSRSCNRPVSMEEIGTIIIRYEKYGTLYQIASAEIPVNGSRAKFAVSTAVSPFAQKTLDREFKLIGELNHRTSPPYLPQAYHIATIRVKQKEQTATLMMALSEWFDDYHEWHFSSDDEEGDRIVIWDMGGGNRFASESESYEIIRQASRILTLYYDGGTYCRVAPWHHGGGDFVVRIETEGVTIKLVTARGYDPLASLSTQNKINPYNALLLFFLELTLKMRLDKLEGMGETTWAGASVVKAAYHGFMQALKIKEEQGEWGDVQVENFAALLLSLRRDEIEKLIRSHLDEYVFHDTSDYRVVMNHLERHAADLCAVIEGLSFTDA
;
A
#
# COMPACT_ATOMS: atom_id res chain seq x y z
N MET A 1 -14.72 -25.93 17.22
CA MET A 1 -13.87 -24.83 16.74
C MET A 1 -13.26 -24.13 17.93
N VAL A 2 -11.94 -23.93 17.93
CA VAL A 2 -11.16 -23.25 18.97
C VAL A 2 -10.56 -21.97 18.41
N PHE A 3 -10.51 -20.91 19.21
CA PHE A 3 -9.84 -19.65 18.86
C PHE A 3 -8.56 -19.49 19.69
N SER A 4 -7.48 -19.04 19.04
CA SER A 4 -6.23 -18.69 19.70
C SER A 4 -5.82 -17.28 19.33
N TYR A 5 -5.37 -16.50 20.31
CA TYR A 5 -5.08 -15.07 20.16
C TYR A 5 -3.60 -14.80 20.44
N TYR A 6 -2.96 -14.05 19.54
CA TYR A 6 -1.55 -13.70 19.64
C TYR A 6 -1.31 -12.23 19.30
N PHE A 7 -0.19 -11.69 19.77
CA PHE A 7 0.47 -10.56 19.13
C PHE A 7 1.55 -11.08 18.19
N SER A 8 1.59 -10.52 16.99
CA SER A 8 2.69 -10.74 16.06
C SER A 8 3.92 -9.97 16.54
N SER A 9 5.09 -10.59 16.45
CA SER A 9 6.36 -9.95 16.77
C SER A 9 7.50 -10.55 15.94
N SER A 10 8.61 -9.82 15.82
CA SER A 10 9.82 -10.31 15.14
C SER A 10 10.47 -11.51 15.85
N GLY A 11 10.14 -11.74 17.13
CA GLY A 11 10.55 -12.92 17.89
C GLY A 11 9.57 -14.10 17.77
N GLY A 12 8.54 -13.98 16.94
CA GLY A 12 7.44 -14.94 16.81
C GLY A 12 6.18 -14.54 17.60
N ASP A 13 5.17 -15.42 17.54
CA ASP A 13 3.85 -15.17 18.15
C ASP A 13 3.93 -15.10 19.69
N VAL A 14 3.41 -14.03 20.26
CA VAL A 14 3.28 -13.87 21.72
C VAL A 14 1.84 -14.17 22.13
N PRO A 15 1.57 -15.20 22.95
CA PRO A 15 0.21 -15.57 23.32
C PRO A 15 -0.47 -14.49 24.17
N VAL A 16 -1.75 -14.26 23.92
CA VAL A 16 -2.57 -13.31 24.66
C VAL A 16 -3.29 -14.03 25.80
N ASP A 17 -2.92 -13.72 27.04
CA ASP A 17 -3.54 -14.28 28.26
C ASP A 17 -4.79 -13.49 28.72
N GLU A 18 -5.50 -14.02 29.73
CA GLU A 18 -6.72 -13.39 30.27
C GLU A 18 -6.47 -11.97 30.80
N ALA A 19 -5.33 -11.74 31.46
CA ALA A 19 -4.95 -10.43 31.98
C ALA A 19 -4.74 -9.42 30.85
N THR A 20 -4.22 -9.86 29.71
CA THR A 20 -4.02 -9.04 28.52
C THR A 20 -5.33 -8.78 27.79
N LEU A 21 -6.23 -9.76 27.69
CA LEU A 21 -7.58 -9.57 27.15
C LEU A 21 -8.37 -8.52 27.94
N ALA A 22 -8.18 -8.43 29.26
CA ALA A 22 -8.84 -7.45 30.12
C ALA A 22 -8.32 -6.01 29.96
N ARG A 23 -7.23 -5.78 29.22
CA ARG A 23 -6.66 -4.43 29.03
C ARG A 23 -7.62 -3.57 28.18
N PRO A 24 -7.66 -2.24 28.42
CA PRO A 24 -8.41 -1.33 27.56
C PRO A 24 -7.96 -1.43 26.11
N PHE A 25 -8.91 -1.43 25.18
CA PHE A 25 -8.61 -1.39 23.76
C PHE A 25 -8.12 0.00 23.37
N MET A 26 -7.01 0.07 22.63
CA MET A 26 -6.44 1.32 22.15
C MET A 26 -7.00 1.63 20.76
N VAL A 27 -7.61 2.81 20.59
CA VAL A 27 -8.12 3.28 19.29
C VAL A 27 -7.12 4.17 18.57
N ALA A 28 -6.21 4.80 19.33
CA ALA A 28 -5.06 5.55 18.84
C ALA A 28 -3.88 5.46 19.82
N PRO A 29 -2.65 5.86 19.43
CA PRO A 29 -1.54 5.94 20.36
C PRO A 29 -1.95 6.78 21.56
N PHE A 30 -1.87 6.19 22.75
CA PHE A 30 -2.30 6.79 24.02
C PHE A 30 -3.81 7.09 24.18
N GLU A 31 -4.63 6.77 23.19
CA GLU A 31 -6.10 6.93 23.25
C GLU A 31 -6.79 5.57 23.45
N ARG A 32 -7.52 5.46 24.55
CA ARG A 32 -8.31 4.26 24.89
C ARG A 32 -9.74 4.41 24.41
N HIS A 33 -10.32 3.31 23.94
CA HIS A 33 -11.76 3.23 23.79
C HIS A 33 -12.43 3.47 25.14
N SER A 34 -13.59 4.11 25.13
CA SER A 34 -14.35 4.48 26.33
C SER A 34 -14.82 3.31 27.20
N PHE A 35 -14.80 2.07 26.69
CA PHE A 35 -15.32 0.90 27.42
C PHE A 35 -14.81 -0.45 26.90
N MET A 36 -14.46 -0.55 25.61
CA MET A 36 -13.98 -1.82 25.05
C MET A 36 -12.63 -2.25 25.62
N THR A 37 -12.49 -3.56 25.78
CA THR A 37 -11.24 -4.25 26.09
C THR A 37 -10.63 -4.91 24.85
N LEU A 38 -9.38 -5.36 24.96
CA LEU A 38 -8.75 -6.14 23.89
C LEU A 38 -9.50 -7.46 23.64
N GLY A 39 -10.06 -8.08 24.68
CA GLY A 39 -10.91 -9.26 24.55
C GLY A 39 -12.20 -8.99 23.76
N ASP A 40 -12.79 -7.80 23.93
CA ASP A 40 -13.94 -7.37 23.12
C ASP A 40 -13.54 -7.21 21.64
N PHE A 41 -12.35 -6.68 21.37
CA PHE A 41 -11.83 -6.56 20.00
C PHE A 41 -11.62 -7.93 19.32
N PHE A 42 -10.93 -8.87 19.97
CA PHE A 42 -10.74 -10.22 19.43
C PHE A 42 -12.07 -10.97 19.26
N SER A 43 -13.00 -10.81 20.22
CA SER A 43 -14.33 -11.38 20.11
C SER A 43 -15.10 -10.81 18.92
N ALA A 44 -14.96 -9.51 18.64
CA ALA A 44 -15.59 -8.89 17.49
C ALA A 44 -15.01 -9.41 16.15
N ILE A 45 -13.70 -9.68 16.07
CA ILE A 45 -13.10 -10.34 14.90
C ILE A 45 -13.64 -11.75 14.72
N ARG A 46 -13.76 -12.53 15.80
CA ARG A 46 -14.39 -13.85 15.76
C ARG A 46 -15.81 -13.75 15.19
N ASP A 47 -16.62 -12.84 15.72
CA ASP A 47 -18.01 -12.70 15.32
C ASP A 47 -18.12 -12.20 13.87
N PHE A 48 -17.16 -11.40 13.39
CA PHE A 48 -17.03 -11.01 11.99
C PHE A 48 -16.73 -12.20 11.06
N ILE A 49 -15.69 -12.98 11.39
CA ILE A 49 -15.27 -14.14 10.59
C ILE A 49 -16.39 -15.20 10.53
N LEU A 50 -17.11 -15.38 11.64
CA LEU A 50 -18.23 -16.32 11.76
C LEU A 50 -19.58 -15.71 11.38
N SER A 51 -19.61 -14.48 10.87
CA SER A 51 -20.85 -13.81 10.49
C SER A 51 -21.60 -14.64 9.43
N THR A 52 -22.94 -14.55 9.45
CA THR A 52 -23.81 -15.30 8.52
C THR A 52 -23.51 -16.80 8.54
N GLU A 53 -23.38 -17.38 9.75
CA GLU A 53 -23.07 -18.80 9.97
C GLU A 53 -21.74 -19.27 9.34
N GLY A 54 -20.78 -18.36 9.14
CA GLY A 54 -19.46 -18.66 8.59
C GLY A 54 -19.44 -18.89 7.08
N GLN A 55 -20.55 -18.61 6.37
CA GLN A 55 -20.63 -18.76 4.91
C GLN A 55 -19.53 -18.02 4.14
N PRO A 56 -19.18 -16.74 4.47
CA PRO A 56 -18.09 -16.05 3.78
C PRO A 56 -16.74 -16.76 3.95
N LEU A 57 -16.46 -17.24 5.16
CA LEU A 57 -15.22 -17.96 5.47
C LEU A 57 -15.15 -19.29 4.69
N VAL A 58 -16.22 -20.08 4.71
CA VAL A 58 -16.28 -21.36 3.98
C VAL A 58 -16.08 -21.19 2.48
N ALA A 59 -16.75 -20.20 1.88
CA ALA A 59 -16.59 -19.91 0.45
C ALA A 59 -15.13 -19.55 0.13
N LEU A 60 -14.51 -18.72 0.98
CA LEU A 60 -13.13 -18.28 0.81
C LEU A 60 -12.12 -19.42 0.99
N LEU A 61 -12.28 -20.24 2.02
CA LEU A 61 -11.45 -21.42 2.25
C LEU A 61 -11.60 -22.43 1.12
N SER A 62 -12.82 -22.61 0.60
CA SER A 62 -13.07 -23.53 -0.50
C SER A 62 -12.33 -23.11 -1.77
N ARG A 63 -12.35 -21.81 -2.07
CA ARG A 63 -11.58 -21.23 -3.18
C ARG A 63 -10.07 -21.37 -2.96
N SER A 64 -9.59 -21.05 -1.77
CA SER A 64 -8.16 -21.07 -1.43
C SER A 64 -7.58 -22.49 -1.43
N CYS A 65 -8.35 -23.47 -0.94
CA CYS A 65 -7.97 -24.88 -0.94
C CYS A 65 -8.26 -25.59 -2.27
N ASN A 66 -8.88 -24.89 -3.24
CA ASN A 66 -9.35 -25.45 -4.51
C ASN A 66 -10.23 -26.73 -4.34
N ARG A 67 -11.07 -26.76 -3.31
CA ARG A 67 -12.01 -27.84 -3.02
C ARG A 67 -13.14 -27.34 -2.11
N PRO A 68 -14.31 -27.98 -2.06
CA PRO A 68 -15.30 -27.69 -1.03
C PRO A 68 -14.71 -27.90 0.39
N VAL A 69 -14.93 -26.93 1.27
CA VAL A 69 -14.59 -26.97 2.70
C VAL A 69 -15.90 -26.79 3.48
N SER A 70 -16.11 -27.55 4.55
CA SER A 70 -17.25 -27.35 5.46
C SER A 70 -16.83 -26.68 6.78
N MET A 71 -17.78 -26.11 7.51
CA MET A 71 -17.51 -25.55 8.85
C MET A 71 -16.99 -26.60 9.85
N GLU A 72 -17.34 -27.87 9.68
CA GLU A 72 -16.92 -28.97 10.56
C GLU A 72 -15.43 -29.27 10.44
N GLU A 73 -14.83 -28.99 9.27
CA GLU A 73 -13.39 -29.16 9.04
C GLU A 73 -12.55 -28.07 9.73
N ILE A 74 -13.18 -26.97 10.16
CA ILE A 74 -12.49 -25.84 10.78
C ILE A 74 -12.32 -26.11 12.28
N GLY A 75 -11.22 -26.79 12.61
CA GLY A 75 -10.86 -27.12 13.99
C GLY A 75 -10.44 -25.89 14.81
N THR A 76 -9.61 -25.02 14.20
CA THR A 76 -8.95 -23.90 14.88
C THR A 76 -8.90 -22.67 13.99
N ILE A 77 -9.04 -21.49 14.60
CA ILE A 77 -8.77 -20.19 13.97
C ILE A 77 -7.78 -19.43 14.85
N ILE A 78 -6.67 -19.02 14.25
CA ILE A 78 -5.61 -18.26 14.92
C ILE A 78 -5.76 -16.80 14.52
N ILE A 79 -6.01 -15.90 15.48
CA ILE A 79 -6.09 -14.46 15.22
C ILE A 79 -4.87 -13.79 15.84
N ARG A 80 -4.11 -13.07 15.02
CA ARG A 80 -2.95 -12.29 15.45
C ARG A 80 -3.26 -10.82 15.32
N TYR A 81 -2.97 -10.05 16.36
CA TYR A 81 -2.88 -8.61 16.22
C TYR A 81 -1.52 -8.28 15.60
N GLU A 82 -1.52 -7.73 14.39
CA GLU A 82 -0.31 -7.54 13.58
C GLU A 82 0.28 -6.14 13.80
N LYS A 83 -0.53 -5.10 13.60
CA LYS A 83 -0.09 -3.72 13.82
C LYS A 83 -1.23 -2.76 14.10
N TYR A 84 -0.87 -1.67 14.76
CA TYR A 84 -1.69 -0.48 14.87
C TYR A 84 -1.39 0.43 13.66
N GLY A 85 -2.42 0.76 12.87
CA GLY A 85 -2.32 1.76 11.80
C GLY A 85 -3.06 3.06 12.17
N THR A 86 -2.75 4.15 11.46
CA THR A 86 -3.33 5.48 11.70
C THR A 86 -4.86 5.48 11.65
N LEU A 87 -5.47 4.69 10.74
CA LEU A 87 -6.92 4.60 10.59
C LEU A 87 -7.50 3.26 11.04
N TYR A 88 -6.72 2.18 10.93
CA TYR A 88 -7.20 0.80 11.10
C TYR A 88 -6.30 0.01 12.03
N GLN A 89 -6.92 -0.87 12.81
CA GLN A 89 -6.21 -1.97 13.47
C GLN A 89 -6.10 -3.11 12.48
N ILE A 90 -4.91 -3.66 12.32
CA ILE A 90 -4.67 -4.79 11.41
C ILE A 90 -4.46 -6.04 12.24
N ALA A 91 -5.30 -7.04 12.01
CA ALA A 91 -5.11 -8.40 12.50
C ALA A 91 -4.96 -9.36 11.31
N SER A 92 -4.33 -10.50 11.53
CA SER A 92 -4.42 -11.63 10.61
C SER A 92 -5.29 -12.73 11.21
N ALA A 93 -5.99 -13.45 10.35
CA ALA A 93 -6.74 -14.65 10.67
C ALA A 93 -6.17 -15.81 9.85
N GLU A 94 -5.54 -16.77 10.53
CA GLU A 94 -5.00 -17.98 9.92
C GLU A 94 -5.87 -19.19 10.29
N ILE A 95 -6.25 -19.97 9.28
CA ILE A 95 -7.14 -21.11 9.40
C ILE A 95 -6.44 -22.33 8.77
N PRO A 96 -5.89 -23.23 9.60
CA PRO A 96 -5.39 -24.51 9.13
C PRO A 96 -6.55 -25.43 8.75
N VAL A 97 -6.52 -26.01 7.55
CA VAL A 97 -7.53 -26.95 7.05
C VAL A 97 -6.84 -28.10 6.30
N ASN A 98 -6.90 -29.32 6.85
CA ASN A 98 -6.40 -30.56 6.24
C ASN A 98 -4.98 -30.45 5.63
N GLY A 99 -4.02 -29.89 6.38
CA GLY A 99 -2.63 -29.74 5.94
C GLY A 99 -2.34 -28.51 5.09
N SER A 100 -3.36 -27.78 4.64
CA SER A 100 -3.23 -26.44 4.07
C SER A 100 -3.41 -25.38 5.15
N ARG A 101 -2.87 -24.18 4.91
CA ARG A 101 -3.12 -22.97 5.71
C ARG A 101 -3.68 -21.88 4.80
N ALA A 102 -4.69 -21.17 5.27
CA ALA A 102 -5.18 -19.97 4.63
C ALA A 102 -5.05 -18.80 5.61
N LYS A 103 -4.40 -17.71 5.19
CA LYS A 103 -4.21 -16.51 6.00
C LYS A 103 -4.89 -15.33 5.34
N PHE A 104 -5.55 -14.50 6.15
CA PHE A 104 -6.30 -13.33 5.70
C PHE A 104 -5.98 -12.12 6.57
N ALA A 105 -6.06 -10.93 6.00
CA ALA A 105 -6.01 -9.69 6.74
C ALA A 105 -7.42 -9.29 7.19
N VAL A 106 -7.53 -8.80 8.44
CA VAL A 106 -8.73 -8.19 9.01
C VAL A 106 -8.41 -6.76 9.40
N SER A 107 -8.85 -5.82 8.56
CA SER A 107 -8.75 -4.39 8.83
C SER A 107 -9.96 -3.92 9.63
N THR A 108 -9.74 -3.33 10.80
CA THR A 108 -10.81 -2.90 11.71
C THR A 108 -10.78 -1.38 11.90
N ALA A 109 -11.90 -0.73 11.55
CA ALA A 109 -12.12 0.70 11.72
C ALA A 109 -13.12 0.98 12.86
N VAL A 110 -12.75 1.89 13.76
CA VAL A 110 -13.53 2.22 14.97
C VAL A 110 -14.25 3.56 14.83
N SER A 111 -13.53 4.63 14.45
CA SER A 111 -14.15 5.96 14.35
C SER A 111 -15.08 6.07 13.13
N PRO A 112 -16.11 6.94 13.16
CA PRO A 112 -17.00 7.11 12.00
C PRO A 112 -16.27 7.51 10.72
N PHE A 113 -15.17 8.28 10.85
CA PHE A 113 -14.32 8.66 9.72
C PHE A 113 -13.55 7.46 9.15
N ALA A 114 -12.91 6.67 10.02
CA ALA A 114 -12.20 5.47 9.61
C ALA A 114 -13.15 4.44 8.97
N GLN A 115 -14.35 4.25 9.53
CA GLN A 115 -15.35 3.33 8.98
C GLN A 115 -15.74 3.73 7.55
N LYS A 116 -16.08 5.00 7.31
CA LYS A 116 -16.37 5.49 5.95
C LYS A 116 -15.20 5.31 4.99
N THR A 117 -13.98 5.52 5.48
CA THR A 117 -12.77 5.36 4.66
C THR A 117 -12.56 3.90 4.28
N LEU A 118 -12.73 2.97 5.24
CA LEU A 118 -12.57 1.53 5.00
C LEU A 118 -13.61 0.99 4.01
N ASP A 119 -14.87 1.42 4.12
CA ASP A 119 -15.93 1.04 3.17
C ASP A 119 -15.61 1.50 1.74
N ARG A 120 -15.14 2.74 1.59
CA ARG A 120 -14.75 3.28 0.28
C ARG A 120 -13.54 2.54 -0.29
N GLU A 121 -12.51 2.34 0.53
CA GLU A 121 -11.28 1.65 0.14
C GLU A 121 -11.56 0.20 -0.26
N PHE A 122 -12.37 -0.54 0.50
CA PHE A 122 -12.75 -1.91 0.17
C PHE A 122 -13.40 -2.03 -1.21
N LYS A 123 -14.32 -1.12 -1.53
CA LYS A 123 -14.98 -1.07 -2.85
C LYS A 123 -13.99 -0.72 -3.95
N LEU A 124 -13.16 0.30 -3.72
CA LEU A 124 -12.16 0.75 -4.68
C LEU A 124 -11.14 -0.35 -5.02
N ILE A 125 -10.61 -1.04 -4.01
CA ILE A 125 -9.71 -2.18 -4.21
C ILE A 125 -10.40 -3.27 -5.06
N GLY A 126 -11.66 -3.58 -4.74
CA GLY A 126 -12.48 -4.48 -5.54
C GLY A 126 -12.56 -4.04 -7.00
N GLU A 127 -12.92 -2.79 -7.27
CA GLU A 127 -13.04 -2.23 -8.61
C GLU A 127 -11.70 -2.25 -9.38
N LEU A 128 -10.60 -1.82 -8.75
CA LEU A 128 -9.28 -1.79 -9.37
C LEU A 128 -8.78 -3.20 -9.73
N ASN A 129 -9.03 -4.20 -8.89
CA ASN A 129 -8.67 -5.58 -9.18
C ASN A 129 -9.43 -6.18 -10.37
N HIS A 130 -10.63 -5.69 -10.69
CA HIS A 130 -11.35 -6.12 -11.89
C HIS A 130 -10.82 -5.44 -13.16
N ARG A 131 -10.19 -4.27 -13.04
CA ARG A 131 -9.71 -3.46 -14.16
C ARG A 131 -8.29 -3.79 -14.59
N THR A 132 -7.45 -4.27 -13.68
CA THR A 132 -6.02 -4.49 -13.94
C THR A 132 -5.67 -5.97 -13.81
N SER A 133 -5.04 -6.53 -14.85
CA SER A 133 -4.57 -7.92 -14.86
C SER A 133 -3.06 -7.97 -15.17
N PRO A 134 -2.22 -8.59 -14.32
CA PRO A 134 -2.59 -9.21 -13.04
C PRO A 134 -2.93 -8.17 -11.95
N PRO A 135 -3.70 -8.54 -10.91
CA PRO A 135 -3.95 -7.66 -9.77
C PRO A 135 -2.69 -7.48 -8.91
N TYR A 136 -2.42 -6.24 -8.49
CA TYR A 136 -1.32 -5.91 -7.58
C TYR A 136 -1.81 -5.45 -6.20
N LEU A 137 -3.13 -5.32 -6.02
CA LEU A 137 -3.80 -5.04 -4.75
C LEU A 137 -4.34 -6.33 -4.14
N PRO A 138 -4.56 -6.38 -2.81
CA PRO A 138 -5.12 -7.56 -2.17
C PRO A 138 -6.54 -7.81 -2.67
N GLN A 139 -6.95 -9.07 -2.79
CA GLN A 139 -8.35 -9.38 -3.03
C GLN A 139 -9.23 -8.92 -1.86
N ALA A 140 -10.33 -8.23 -2.17
CA ALA A 140 -11.33 -7.78 -1.20
C ALA A 140 -12.44 -8.84 -1.07
N TYR A 141 -12.54 -9.52 0.07
CA TYR A 141 -13.42 -10.69 0.21
C TYR A 141 -14.75 -10.38 0.87
N HIS A 142 -14.73 -9.69 2.01
CA HIS A 142 -15.94 -9.43 2.79
C HIS A 142 -15.80 -8.16 3.63
N ILE A 143 -16.89 -7.42 3.81
CA ILE A 143 -16.94 -6.27 4.71
C ILE A 143 -18.26 -6.29 5.48
N ALA A 144 -18.22 -5.99 6.77
CA ALA A 144 -19.41 -5.92 7.62
C ALA A 144 -19.20 -5.02 8.83
N THR A 145 -20.32 -4.60 9.44
CA THR A 145 -20.31 -3.86 10.70
C THR A 145 -20.69 -4.77 11.86
N ILE A 146 -19.80 -4.87 12.85
CA ILE A 146 -20.00 -5.62 14.09
C ILE A 146 -20.37 -4.66 15.21
N ARG A 147 -21.33 -5.06 16.04
CA ARG A 147 -21.76 -4.31 17.22
C ARG A 147 -21.19 -4.96 18.47
N VAL A 148 -20.44 -4.19 19.24
CA VAL A 148 -19.92 -4.60 20.54
C VAL A 148 -20.75 -3.92 21.61
N LYS A 149 -21.32 -4.70 22.52
CA LYS A 149 -22.18 -4.21 23.61
C LYS A 149 -21.56 -4.55 24.96
N GLN A 150 -21.46 -3.56 25.82
CA GLN A 150 -21.07 -3.74 27.22
C GLN A 150 -21.98 -2.89 28.10
N LYS A 151 -22.79 -3.56 28.94
CA LYS A 151 -23.83 -2.90 29.75
C LYS A 151 -24.74 -2.02 28.86
N GLU A 152 -24.86 -0.74 29.17
CA GLU A 152 -25.69 0.25 28.43
C GLU A 152 -24.93 0.92 27.26
N GLN A 153 -23.69 0.53 26.98
CA GLN A 153 -22.87 1.12 25.93
C GLN A 153 -22.79 0.20 24.71
N THR A 154 -22.80 0.80 23.52
CA THR A 154 -22.65 0.09 22.24
C THR A 154 -21.63 0.82 21.38
N ALA A 155 -20.71 0.06 20.79
CA ALA A 155 -19.77 0.51 19.78
C ALA A 155 -20.03 -0.24 18.48
N THR A 156 -19.72 0.41 17.36
CA THR A 156 -19.73 -0.22 16.03
C THR A 156 -18.30 -0.29 15.52
N LEU A 157 -17.94 -1.44 14.97
CA LEU A 157 -16.68 -1.68 14.31
C LEU A 157 -16.98 -2.06 12.87
N MET A 158 -16.37 -1.39 11.91
CA MET A 158 -16.40 -1.87 10.53
C MET A 158 -15.16 -2.71 10.30
N MET A 159 -15.35 -3.93 9.78
CA MET A 159 -14.28 -4.88 9.53
C MET A 159 -14.30 -5.32 8.09
N ALA A 160 -13.12 -5.36 7.47
CA ALA A 160 -12.91 -5.85 6.12
C ALA A 160 -11.94 -7.03 6.14
N LEU A 161 -12.30 -8.09 5.42
CA LEU A 161 -11.50 -9.28 5.17
C LEU A 161 -10.88 -9.17 3.78
N SER A 162 -9.56 -9.24 3.70
CA SER A 162 -8.81 -9.20 2.45
C SER A 162 -7.71 -10.24 2.41
N GLU A 163 -7.12 -10.41 1.23
CA GLU A 163 -5.94 -11.23 1.02
C GLU A 163 -4.81 -10.82 1.96
N TRP A 164 -4.17 -11.82 2.56
CA TRP A 164 -2.87 -11.66 3.19
C TRP A 164 -1.80 -12.03 2.16
N PHE A 165 -0.82 -11.15 1.96
CA PHE A 165 0.31 -11.45 1.11
C PHE A 165 1.34 -12.28 1.89
N ASP A 166 1.22 -13.61 1.78
CA ASP A 166 2.16 -14.54 2.42
C ASP A 166 3.59 -14.36 1.89
N ASP A 167 4.54 -14.32 2.81
CA ASP A 167 5.98 -14.09 2.58
C ASP A 167 6.32 -12.74 1.90
N TYR A 168 5.45 -11.75 2.04
CA TYR A 168 5.74 -10.36 1.69
C TYR A 168 6.10 -9.54 2.93
N HIS A 169 7.00 -8.58 2.75
CA HIS A 169 7.63 -7.81 3.81
C HIS A 169 7.53 -6.31 3.55
N GLU A 170 7.39 -5.53 4.60
CA GLU A 170 7.55 -4.07 4.52
C GLU A 170 9.03 -3.73 4.28
N TRP A 171 9.27 -2.55 3.74
CA TRP A 171 10.62 -2.07 3.47
C TRP A 171 10.68 -0.55 3.62
N HIS A 172 11.84 -0.05 4.05
CA HIS A 172 12.05 1.38 4.29
C HIS A 172 13.45 1.82 3.89
N PHE A 173 13.61 3.10 3.55
CA PHE A 173 14.93 3.72 3.47
C PHE A 173 15.54 3.85 4.88
N SER A 174 16.82 3.53 4.96
CA SER A 174 17.65 3.71 6.15
C SER A 174 18.83 4.59 5.78
N SER A 175 19.02 5.63 6.59
CA SER A 175 20.21 6.47 6.57
C SER A 175 21.28 5.81 7.42
N ASP A 176 22.02 4.86 6.85
CA ASP A 176 23.27 4.40 7.44
C ASP A 176 24.42 5.27 6.90
N ASP A 177 25.32 5.66 7.78
CA ASP A 177 26.34 6.68 7.51
C ASP A 177 27.34 6.21 6.42
N GLU A 178 27.68 7.14 5.52
CA GLU A 178 28.70 7.12 4.45
C GLU A 178 28.28 6.74 3.01
N GLU A 179 27.30 5.87 2.74
CA GLU A 179 26.99 5.42 1.35
C GLU A 179 25.61 5.83 0.78
N GLY A 180 24.80 6.56 1.55
CA GLY A 180 23.48 7.05 1.13
C GLY A 180 22.34 6.06 1.36
N ASP A 181 21.11 6.55 1.26
CA ASP A 181 19.88 5.85 1.68
C ASP A 181 19.74 4.45 1.04
N ARG A 182 19.90 3.40 1.86
CA ARG A 182 19.72 1.99 1.47
C ARG A 182 18.32 1.50 1.85
N ILE A 183 17.77 0.57 1.07
CA ILE A 183 16.51 -0.09 1.43
C ILE A 183 16.79 -1.20 2.45
N VAL A 184 16.05 -1.19 3.56
CA VAL A 184 15.99 -2.27 4.55
C VAL A 184 14.68 -3.00 4.39
N ILE A 185 14.74 -4.32 4.23
CA ILE A 185 13.57 -5.21 4.18
C ILE A 185 13.31 -5.71 5.60
N TRP A 186 12.10 -5.50 6.09
CA TRP A 186 11.65 -5.91 7.42
C TRP A 186 11.09 -7.33 7.37
N ASP A 187 12.01 -8.29 7.33
CA ASP A 187 11.67 -9.70 7.42
C ASP A 187 11.47 -10.10 8.89
N MET A 188 10.21 -10.17 9.31
CA MET A 188 9.82 -10.54 10.68
C MET A 188 10.11 -12.02 11.02
N GLY A 189 10.43 -12.87 10.04
CA GLY A 189 10.79 -14.27 10.24
C GLY A 189 12.30 -14.54 10.18
N GLY A 190 13.03 -13.84 9.31
CA GLY A 190 14.48 -13.98 9.09
C GLY A 190 15.34 -12.89 9.73
N GLY A 191 14.72 -11.82 10.25
CA GLY A 191 15.39 -10.61 10.72
C GLY A 191 15.57 -9.57 9.61
N ASN A 192 15.57 -8.29 10.00
CA ASN A 192 15.75 -7.20 9.05
C ASN A 192 17.09 -7.32 8.31
N ARG A 193 17.07 -7.03 7.01
CA ARG A 193 18.29 -7.03 6.19
C ARG A 193 18.30 -5.89 5.18
N PHE A 194 19.49 -5.47 4.78
CA PHE A 194 19.63 -4.56 3.66
C PHE A 194 19.34 -5.29 2.35
N ALA A 195 18.65 -4.59 1.44
CA ALA A 195 18.53 -4.99 0.05
C ALA A 195 19.86 -4.71 -0.68
N SER A 196 20.25 -5.61 -1.57
CA SER A 196 21.29 -5.36 -2.56
C SER A 196 20.89 -4.22 -3.50
N GLU A 197 21.84 -3.68 -4.27
CA GLU A 197 21.56 -2.64 -5.27
C GLU A 197 20.54 -3.11 -6.32
N SER A 198 20.65 -4.36 -6.78
CA SER A 198 19.72 -4.95 -7.75
C SER A 198 18.32 -5.14 -7.18
N GLU A 199 18.21 -5.57 -5.92
CA GLU A 199 16.92 -5.68 -5.24
C GLU A 199 16.30 -4.29 -5.05
N SER A 200 17.08 -3.32 -4.59
CA SER A 200 16.61 -1.95 -4.36
C SER A 200 16.10 -1.31 -5.65
N TYR A 201 16.84 -1.48 -6.75
CA TYR A 201 16.43 -1.04 -8.06
C TYR A 201 15.11 -1.69 -8.48
N GLU A 202 14.97 -3.01 -8.33
CA GLU A 202 13.78 -3.73 -8.78
C GLU A 202 12.54 -3.40 -7.92
N ILE A 203 12.71 -3.19 -6.62
CA ILE A 203 11.65 -2.73 -5.70
C ILE A 203 11.04 -1.42 -6.23
N ILE A 204 11.87 -0.41 -6.46
CA ILE A 204 11.42 0.91 -6.92
C ILE A 204 10.84 0.82 -8.34
N ARG A 205 11.51 0.09 -9.22
CA ARG A 205 11.06 -0.08 -10.62
C ARG A 205 9.68 -0.73 -10.68
N GLN A 206 9.43 -1.78 -9.91
CA GLN A 206 8.11 -2.41 -9.88
C GLN A 206 7.06 -1.56 -9.18
N ALA A 207 7.39 -0.87 -8.07
CA ALA A 207 6.45 0.02 -7.41
C ALA A 207 5.96 1.13 -8.35
N SER A 208 6.90 1.75 -9.09
CA SER A 208 6.59 2.71 -10.15
C SER A 208 5.71 2.11 -11.25
N ARG A 209 6.11 0.94 -11.78
CA ARG A 209 5.33 0.22 -12.79
C ARG A 209 3.89 -0.02 -12.35
N ILE A 210 3.68 -0.51 -11.12
CA ILE A 210 2.36 -0.84 -10.59
C ILE A 210 1.47 0.40 -10.52
N LEU A 211 1.98 1.51 -9.98
CA LEU A 211 1.21 2.76 -9.92
C LEU A 211 0.86 3.29 -11.31
N THR A 212 1.75 3.16 -12.28
CA THR A 212 1.49 3.54 -13.67
C THR A 212 0.50 2.60 -14.36
N LEU A 213 0.52 1.30 -14.06
CA LEU A 213 -0.49 0.36 -14.56
C LEU A 213 -1.90 0.72 -14.06
N TYR A 214 -2.00 1.18 -12.82
CA TYR A 214 -3.24 1.70 -12.25
C TYR A 214 -3.59 3.13 -12.69
N TYR A 215 -2.74 3.83 -13.44
CA TYR A 215 -3.13 5.14 -13.98
C TYR A 215 -4.16 4.99 -15.10
N ASP A 216 -5.23 5.77 -15.04
CA ASP A 216 -6.29 5.78 -16.04
C ASP A 216 -6.02 6.84 -17.11
N GLY A 217 -5.73 6.43 -18.35
CA GLY A 217 -5.48 7.37 -19.45
C GLY A 217 -6.70 8.20 -19.89
N GLY A 218 -7.92 7.76 -19.56
CA GLY A 218 -9.17 8.45 -19.93
C GLY A 218 -9.69 9.41 -18.87
N THR A 219 -9.55 9.04 -17.58
CA THR A 219 -10.01 9.87 -16.45
C THR A 219 -8.88 10.60 -15.72
N TYR A 220 -7.63 10.24 -16.02
CA TYR A 220 -6.41 10.72 -15.35
C TYR A 220 -6.34 10.38 -13.86
N CYS A 221 -7.23 9.50 -13.39
CA CYS A 221 -7.22 9.02 -12.02
C CYS A 221 -5.98 8.17 -11.75
N ARG A 222 -5.46 8.29 -10.53
CA ARG A 222 -4.33 7.51 -10.02
C ARG A 222 -4.61 7.07 -8.60
N VAL A 223 -3.97 6.00 -8.16
CA VAL A 223 -3.98 5.61 -6.75
C VAL A 223 -3.25 6.70 -5.95
N ALA A 224 -3.96 7.32 -5.01
CA ALA A 224 -3.42 8.32 -4.08
C ALA A 224 -4.37 8.51 -2.87
N PRO A 225 -3.86 8.90 -1.68
CA PRO A 225 -2.45 9.01 -1.34
C PRO A 225 -1.80 7.64 -1.14
N TRP A 226 -0.49 7.58 -1.42
CA TRP A 226 0.39 6.47 -1.05
C TRP A 226 1.71 7.02 -0.51
N HIS A 227 2.39 6.26 0.34
CA HIS A 227 3.69 6.60 0.90
C HIS A 227 4.46 5.32 1.32
N HIS A 228 5.76 5.24 1.04
CA HIS A 228 6.59 4.07 1.43
C HIS A 228 6.55 3.84 2.95
N GLY A 229 6.72 4.90 3.74
CA GLY A 229 6.65 4.89 5.20
C GLY A 229 5.33 4.42 5.78
N GLY A 230 4.23 4.53 5.02
CA GLY A 230 2.95 3.97 5.43
C GLY A 230 2.87 2.44 5.33
N GLY A 231 3.89 1.80 4.76
CA GLY A 231 3.89 0.37 4.44
C GLY A 231 2.93 0.04 3.29
N ASP A 232 2.70 0.98 2.37
CA ASP A 232 1.72 0.81 1.29
C ASP A 232 2.17 -0.20 0.23
N PHE A 233 3.47 -0.46 0.16
CA PHE A 233 4.08 -1.48 -0.68
C PHE A 233 4.70 -2.56 0.19
N VAL A 234 4.58 -3.80 -0.27
CA VAL A 234 5.28 -4.93 0.31
C VAL A 234 6.06 -5.68 -0.76
N VAL A 235 7.19 -6.25 -0.35
CA VAL A 235 8.14 -6.94 -1.22
C VAL A 235 8.29 -8.40 -0.83
N ARG A 236 8.34 -9.26 -1.82
CA ARG A 236 8.83 -10.64 -1.67
C ARG A 236 10.03 -10.85 -2.55
N ILE A 237 11.09 -11.40 -1.96
CA ILE A 237 12.34 -11.73 -2.65
C ILE A 237 12.40 -13.24 -2.81
N GLU A 238 12.53 -13.69 -4.06
CA GLU A 238 12.67 -15.09 -4.43
C GLU A 238 13.97 -15.30 -5.21
N THR A 239 14.39 -16.56 -5.36
CA THR A 239 15.53 -16.93 -6.21
C THR A 239 15.39 -16.42 -7.64
N GLU A 240 14.15 -16.35 -8.14
CA GLU A 240 13.83 -15.96 -9.52
C GLU A 240 13.63 -14.45 -9.70
N GLY A 241 13.56 -13.67 -8.61
CA GLY A 241 13.46 -12.21 -8.67
C GLY A 241 12.76 -11.55 -7.49
N VAL A 242 12.48 -10.26 -7.65
CA VAL A 242 11.73 -9.44 -6.69
C VAL A 242 10.29 -9.34 -7.17
N THR A 243 9.32 -9.35 -6.25
CA THR A 243 7.92 -9.03 -6.57
C THR A 243 7.37 -8.00 -5.60
N ILE A 244 6.61 -7.04 -6.13
CA ILE A 244 5.98 -5.97 -5.34
C ILE A 244 4.46 -6.07 -5.42
N LYS A 245 3.80 -5.77 -4.30
CA LYS A 245 2.35 -5.58 -4.20
C LYS A 245 2.04 -4.27 -3.48
N LEU A 246 0.91 -3.68 -3.83
CA LEU A 246 0.26 -2.63 -3.03
C LEU A 246 -0.65 -3.30 -2.00
N VAL A 247 -0.65 -2.84 -0.75
CA VAL A 247 -1.55 -3.37 0.29
C VAL A 247 -2.84 -2.58 0.45
N THR A 248 -2.92 -1.39 -0.16
CA THR A 248 -4.03 -0.44 0.02
C THR A 248 -4.20 0.44 -1.22
N ALA A 249 -5.42 0.93 -1.43
CA ALA A 249 -5.73 2.02 -2.36
C ALA A 249 -6.73 2.98 -1.70
N ARG A 250 -6.23 3.98 -0.96
CA ARG A 250 -7.07 4.89 -0.15
C ARG A 250 -7.95 5.84 -0.97
N GLY A 251 -7.58 6.09 -2.22
CA GLY A 251 -8.27 6.98 -3.14
C GLY A 251 -7.82 6.76 -4.58
N TYR A 252 -8.62 7.27 -5.51
CA TYR A 252 -8.43 7.06 -6.94
C TYR A 252 -9.01 8.23 -7.72
N ASP A 253 -8.21 9.28 -7.79
CA ASP A 253 -8.67 10.61 -8.22
C ASP A 253 -7.64 11.23 -9.18
N PRO A 254 -8.06 12.14 -10.07
CA PRO A 254 -7.13 12.90 -10.88
C PRO A 254 -6.27 13.81 -10.00
N LEU A 255 -5.22 14.38 -10.57
CA LEU A 255 -4.46 15.44 -9.89
C LEU A 255 -5.40 16.63 -9.65
N ALA A 256 -5.34 17.26 -8.47
CA ALA A 256 -6.24 18.37 -8.15
C ALA A 256 -6.05 19.54 -9.14
N SER A 257 -4.81 19.81 -9.56
CA SER A 257 -4.46 20.77 -10.62
C SER A 257 -5.14 20.49 -11.98
N LEU A 258 -5.56 19.26 -12.25
CA LEU A 258 -6.31 18.87 -13.44
C LEU A 258 -7.83 18.95 -13.26
N SER A 259 -8.32 18.73 -12.03
CA SER A 259 -9.76 18.63 -11.73
C SER A 259 -10.57 19.90 -12.03
N THR A 260 -9.91 21.05 -12.16
CA THR A 260 -10.53 22.35 -12.42
C THR A 260 -10.50 22.78 -13.89
N GLN A 261 -9.89 21.98 -14.77
CA GLN A 261 -9.67 22.35 -16.17
C GLN A 261 -10.78 21.81 -17.09
N ASN A 262 -11.36 22.70 -17.93
CA ASN A 262 -12.41 22.33 -18.89
C ASN A 262 -11.92 21.41 -20.03
N LYS A 263 -10.63 21.48 -20.37
CA LYS A 263 -10.01 20.61 -21.38
C LYS A 263 -8.58 20.30 -20.96
N ILE A 264 -8.35 19.04 -20.60
CA ILE A 264 -7.04 18.55 -20.17
C ILE A 264 -6.29 18.01 -21.39
N ASN A 265 -5.04 18.43 -21.58
CA ASN A 265 -4.15 17.79 -22.54
C ASN A 265 -3.63 16.47 -21.90
N PRO A 266 -3.85 15.30 -22.52
CA PRO A 266 -3.48 14.02 -21.93
C PRO A 266 -1.97 13.88 -21.71
N TYR A 267 -1.13 14.48 -22.58
CA TYR A 267 0.32 14.51 -22.38
C TYR A 267 0.71 15.32 -21.14
N ASN A 268 0.02 16.43 -20.87
CA ASN A 268 0.28 17.24 -19.67
C ASN A 268 -0.18 16.51 -18.40
N ALA A 269 -1.31 15.80 -18.45
CA ALA A 269 -1.79 15.01 -17.32
C ALA A 269 -0.81 13.89 -16.96
N LEU A 270 -0.33 13.16 -17.98
CA LEU A 270 0.67 12.12 -17.81
C LEU A 270 2.01 12.68 -17.32
N LEU A 271 2.42 13.86 -17.81
CA LEU A 271 3.63 14.54 -17.35
C LEU A 271 3.55 14.88 -15.87
N LEU A 272 2.45 15.49 -15.41
CA LEU A 272 2.30 15.83 -14.00
C LEU A 272 2.27 14.59 -13.10
N PHE A 273 1.63 13.50 -13.56
CA PHE A 273 1.67 12.22 -12.85
C PHE A 273 3.09 11.66 -12.76
N PHE A 274 3.83 11.66 -13.87
CA PHE A 274 5.23 11.23 -13.92
C PHE A 274 6.13 12.02 -12.96
N LEU A 275 5.98 13.34 -12.93
CA LEU A 275 6.72 14.22 -12.03
C LEU A 275 6.36 13.95 -10.56
N GLU A 276 5.08 13.79 -10.23
CA GLU A 276 4.65 13.43 -8.87
C GLU A 276 5.21 12.05 -8.46
N LEU A 277 5.12 11.06 -9.34
CA LEU A 277 5.55 9.69 -9.08
C LEU A 277 7.05 9.61 -8.79
N THR A 278 7.88 10.16 -9.68
CA THR A 278 9.34 10.13 -9.55
C THR A 278 9.83 10.91 -8.33
N LEU A 279 9.13 11.98 -7.96
CA LEU A 279 9.39 12.73 -6.74
C LEU A 279 9.05 11.91 -5.49
N LYS A 280 7.83 11.37 -5.41
CA LYS A 280 7.36 10.61 -4.24
C LYS A 280 8.11 9.30 -4.03
N MET A 281 8.61 8.67 -5.08
CA MET A 281 9.43 7.45 -4.97
C MET A 281 10.72 7.66 -4.17
N ARG A 282 11.18 8.91 -4.03
CA ARG A 282 12.35 9.24 -3.19
C ARG A 282 12.01 9.47 -1.73
N LEU A 283 10.73 9.65 -1.40
CA LEU A 283 10.29 10.02 -0.07
C LEU A 283 9.94 8.76 0.72
N ASP A 284 10.50 8.69 1.91
CA ASP A 284 10.11 7.72 2.92
C ASP A 284 10.23 8.36 4.32
N LYS A 285 9.73 7.69 5.35
CA LYS A 285 9.97 8.05 6.75
C LYS A 285 11.02 7.11 7.30
N LEU A 286 12.01 7.65 8.02
CA LEU A 286 13.02 6.85 8.69
C LEU A 286 12.34 5.82 9.60
N GLU A 287 12.63 4.54 9.40
CA GLU A 287 11.97 3.43 10.11
C GLU A 287 10.42 3.49 10.06
N GLY A 288 9.85 3.97 8.94
CA GLY A 288 8.41 4.02 8.67
C GLY A 288 7.63 5.13 9.38
N MET A 289 8.15 5.71 10.46
CA MET A 289 7.41 6.71 11.28
C MET A 289 8.25 7.94 11.67
N GLY A 290 9.55 7.96 11.37
CA GLY A 290 10.48 9.02 11.74
C GLY A 290 10.49 10.23 10.80
N GLU A 291 11.64 10.90 10.73
CA GLU A 291 11.84 12.05 9.84
C GLU A 291 11.76 11.63 8.36
N THR A 292 11.32 12.55 7.50
CA THR A 292 11.30 12.33 6.06
C THR A 292 12.74 12.17 5.53
N THR A 293 12.97 11.09 4.79
CA THR A 293 14.21 10.75 4.11
C THR A 293 14.12 11.08 2.62
N TRP A 294 15.28 11.13 1.94
CA TRP A 294 15.36 11.50 0.53
C TRP A 294 16.36 10.62 -0.22
N ALA A 295 15.83 9.67 -0.97
CA ALA A 295 16.66 8.71 -1.67
C ALA A 295 17.46 9.34 -2.83
N GLY A 296 18.61 8.72 -3.13
CA GLY A 296 19.56 9.15 -4.15
C GLY A 296 19.08 9.00 -5.60
N ALA A 297 19.95 9.38 -6.55
CA ALA A 297 19.63 9.44 -7.98
C ALA A 297 19.24 8.09 -8.61
N SER A 298 19.74 6.97 -8.06
CA SER A 298 19.43 5.61 -8.52
C SER A 298 17.93 5.30 -8.48
N VAL A 299 17.21 5.84 -7.50
CA VAL A 299 15.75 5.68 -7.36
C VAL A 299 15.00 6.31 -8.53
N VAL A 300 15.44 7.47 -9.03
CA VAL A 300 14.78 8.10 -10.20
C VAL A 300 14.98 7.29 -11.46
N LYS A 301 16.17 6.71 -11.66
CA LYS A 301 16.41 5.81 -12.79
C LYS A 301 15.48 4.59 -12.73
N ALA A 302 15.39 3.94 -11.58
CA ALA A 302 14.49 2.80 -11.38
C ALA A 302 13.02 3.18 -11.60
N ALA A 303 12.58 4.29 -11.02
CA ALA A 303 11.20 4.78 -11.16
C ALA A 303 10.87 5.12 -12.62
N TYR A 304 11.79 5.75 -13.35
CA TYR A 304 11.63 6.05 -14.78
C TYR A 304 11.44 4.78 -15.60
N HIS A 305 12.29 3.75 -15.41
CA HIS A 305 12.16 2.50 -16.14
C HIS A 305 10.85 1.76 -15.83
N GLY A 306 10.43 1.75 -14.56
CA GLY A 306 9.14 1.17 -14.18
C GLY A 306 7.97 1.84 -14.88
N PHE A 307 7.98 3.17 -14.88
CA PHE A 307 6.99 4.00 -15.54
C PHE A 307 6.94 3.75 -17.05
N MET A 308 8.08 3.82 -17.75
CA MET A 308 8.15 3.59 -19.19
C MET A 308 7.75 2.16 -19.57
N GLN A 309 8.11 1.15 -18.77
CA GLN A 309 7.67 -0.22 -18.99
C GLN A 309 6.14 -0.33 -18.92
N ALA A 310 5.51 0.28 -17.90
CA ALA A 310 4.06 0.29 -17.79
C ALA A 310 3.39 1.05 -18.93
N LEU A 311 4.01 2.14 -19.42
CA LEU A 311 3.53 2.84 -20.61
C LEU A 311 3.48 1.88 -21.81
N LYS A 312 4.57 1.18 -22.12
CA LYS A 312 4.62 0.23 -23.24
C LYS A 312 3.57 -0.87 -23.12
N ILE A 313 3.41 -1.48 -21.93
CA ILE A 313 2.39 -2.50 -21.68
C ILE A 313 0.98 -1.97 -22.00
N LYS A 314 0.65 -0.78 -21.50
CA LYS A 314 -0.68 -0.19 -21.71
C LYS A 314 -0.91 0.26 -23.16
N GLU A 315 0.15 0.62 -23.89
CA GLU A 315 0.08 0.94 -25.32
C GLU A 315 -0.25 -0.31 -26.15
N GLU A 316 0.43 -1.42 -25.88
CA GLU A 316 0.15 -2.73 -26.49
C GLU A 316 -1.29 -3.21 -26.21
N GLN A 317 -1.85 -2.83 -25.06
CA GLN A 317 -3.22 -3.14 -24.65
C GLN A 317 -4.25 -2.12 -25.15
N GLY A 318 -3.83 -0.99 -25.75
CA GLY A 318 -4.73 0.07 -26.21
C GLY A 318 -5.39 0.88 -25.09
N GLU A 319 -4.80 0.93 -23.89
CA GLU A 319 -5.37 1.57 -22.70
C GLU A 319 -4.97 3.05 -22.50
N TRP A 320 -4.12 3.62 -23.36
CA TRP A 320 -3.65 5.01 -23.25
C TRP A 320 -4.56 6.08 -23.84
N GLY A 321 -5.63 5.68 -24.54
CA GLY A 321 -6.45 6.62 -25.29
C GLY A 321 -5.62 7.29 -26.39
N ASP A 322 -5.43 8.61 -26.27
CA ASP A 322 -4.79 9.45 -27.30
C ASP A 322 -3.27 9.68 -27.12
N VAL A 323 -2.65 9.08 -26.09
CA VAL A 323 -1.21 9.21 -25.84
C VAL A 323 -0.43 8.12 -26.56
N GLN A 324 0.60 8.52 -27.31
CA GLN A 324 1.61 7.62 -27.88
C GLN A 324 2.88 7.71 -27.05
N VAL A 325 3.47 6.56 -26.72
CA VAL A 325 4.60 6.49 -25.79
C VAL A 325 5.83 7.17 -26.36
N GLU A 326 6.09 7.05 -27.67
CA GLU A 326 7.22 7.73 -28.32
C GLU A 326 7.08 9.25 -28.28
N ASN A 327 5.86 9.77 -28.49
CA ASN A 327 5.61 11.21 -28.43
C ASN A 327 5.76 11.74 -27.01
N PHE A 328 5.34 10.96 -26.01
CA PHE A 328 5.55 11.33 -24.61
C PHE A 328 7.04 11.31 -24.25
N ALA A 329 7.79 10.31 -24.71
CA ALA A 329 9.24 10.26 -24.53
C ALA A 329 9.95 11.46 -25.20
N ALA A 330 9.52 11.85 -26.41
CA ALA A 330 10.02 13.04 -27.09
C ALA A 330 9.69 14.33 -26.33
N LEU A 331 8.49 14.42 -25.72
CA LEU A 331 8.14 15.52 -24.83
C LEU A 331 9.09 15.56 -23.62
N LEU A 332 9.33 14.44 -22.95
CA LEU A 332 10.27 14.38 -21.82
C LEU A 332 11.68 14.86 -22.20
N LEU A 333 12.20 14.44 -23.35
CA LEU A 333 13.50 14.87 -23.88
C LEU A 333 13.57 16.36 -24.22
N SER A 334 12.43 17.01 -24.48
CA SER A 334 12.37 18.44 -24.78
C SER A 334 12.37 19.32 -23.54
N LEU A 335 12.08 18.76 -22.36
CA LEU A 335 11.95 19.52 -21.12
C LEU A 335 13.31 19.95 -20.60
N ARG A 336 13.40 21.24 -20.28
CA ARG A 336 14.58 21.80 -19.62
C ARG A 336 14.43 21.70 -18.10
N ARG A 337 15.58 21.68 -17.41
CA ARG A 337 15.63 21.60 -15.94
C ARG A 337 14.76 22.66 -15.23
N ASP A 338 14.80 23.89 -15.71
CA ASP A 338 14.01 25.02 -15.17
C ASP A 338 12.51 24.83 -15.37
N GLU A 339 12.10 24.16 -16.45
CA GLU A 339 10.70 23.84 -16.73
C GLU A 339 10.19 22.73 -15.80
N ILE A 340 10.98 21.67 -15.60
CA ILE A 340 10.66 20.59 -14.64
C ILE A 340 10.52 21.16 -13.23
N GLU A 341 11.48 21.98 -12.79
CA GLU A 341 11.44 22.61 -11.47
C GLU A 341 10.17 23.45 -11.32
N LYS A 342 9.87 24.31 -12.30
CA LYS A 342 8.68 25.16 -12.27
C LYS A 342 7.38 24.36 -12.22
N LEU A 343 7.28 23.29 -13.00
CA LEU A 343 6.11 22.41 -13.02
C LEU A 343 5.91 21.74 -11.65
N ILE A 344 6.98 21.16 -11.08
CA ILE A 344 6.91 20.54 -9.75
C ILE A 344 6.53 21.57 -8.69
N ARG A 345 7.16 22.76 -8.66
CA ARG A 345 6.80 23.83 -7.70
C ARG A 345 5.32 24.19 -7.80
N SER A 346 4.82 24.40 -9.02
CA SER A 346 3.41 24.76 -9.23
C SER A 346 2.43 23.68 -8.78
N HIS A 347 2.85 22.41 -8.84
CA HIS A 347 2.06 21.27 -8.38
C HIS A 347 2.13 21.09 -6.85
N LEU A 348 3.27 21.42 -6.25
CA LEU A 348 3.52 21.28 -4.80
C LEU A 348 2.80 22.31 -3.93
N ASP A 349 2.36 23.44 -4.48
CA ASP A 349 1.55 24.42 -3.75
C ASP A 349 0.23 23.78 -3.21
N GLU A 350 -0.22 22.68 -3.81
CA GLU A 350 -1.35 21.87 -3.33
C GLU A 350 -1.01 20.97 -2.12
N TYR A 351 0.26 20.63 -1.92
CA TYR A 351 0.76 19.73 -0.86
C TYR A 351 0.97 20.42 0.49
N VAL A 352 1.13 21.75 0.49
CA VAL A 352 1.43 22.57 1.69
C VAL A 352 0.42 22.35 2.82
N PHE A 353 -0.83 21.98 2.48
CA PHE A 353 -1.91 21.84 3.46
C PHE A 353 -1.95 20.52 4.23
N HIS A 354 -1.21 19.48 3.80
CA HIS A 354 -1.41 18.11 4.30
C HIS A 354 -0.20 17.45 4.95
N ASP A 355 1.04 17.68 4.48
CA ASP A 355 2.27 17.23 5.16
C ASP A 355 3.40 18.25 4.96
N THR A 356 3.67 19.04 6.00
CA THR A 356 4.71 20.07 5.97
C THR A 356 6.13 19.51 6.04
N SER A 357 6.30 18.27 6.51
CA SER A 357 7.61 17.63 6.65
C SER A 357 8.15 17.17 5.31
N ASP A 358 7.32 16.47 4.52
CA ASP A 358 7.67 16.05 3.16
C ASP A 358 7.89 17.23 2.25
N TYR A 359 6.98 18.22 2.30
CA TYR A 359 7.09 19.43 1.51
C TYR A 359 8.45 20.13 1.71
N ARG A 360 8.91 20.26 2.96
CA ARG A 360 10.20 20.89 3.27
C ARG A 360 11.38 20.12 2.66
N VAL A 361 11.39 18.79 2.78
CA VAL A 361 12.44 17.95 2.21
C VAL A 361 12.45 18.07 0.69
N VAL A 362 11.29 17.94 0.05
CA VAL A 362 11.13 18.11 -1.40
C VAL A 362 11.71 19.45 -1.85
N MET A 363 11.36 20.56 -1.18
CA MET A 363 11.80 21.89 -1.57
C MET A 363 13.32 22.08 -1.43
N ASN A 364 13.94 21.44 -0.43
CA ASN A 364 15.40 21.45 -0.26
C ASN A 364 16.14 20.65 -1.34
N HIS A 365 15.49 19.63 -1.93
CA HIS A 365 16.10 18.74 -2.91
C HIS A 365 15.64 18.98 -4.35
N LEU A 366 14.75 19.95 -4.59
CA LEU A 366 14.07 20.08 -5.88
C LEU A 366 15.00 20.34 -7.06
N GLU A 367 15.97 21.25 -6.94
CA GLU A 367 16.93 21.52 -8.03
C GLU A 367 17.72 20.26 -8.38
N ARG A 368 18.17 19.53 -7.36
CA ARG A 368 18.89 18.26 -7.52
C ARG A 368 18.00 17.20 -8.16
N HIS A 369 16.74 17.10 -7.75
CA HIS A 369 15.78 16.18 -8.34
C HIS A 369 15.59 16.44 -9.83
N ALA A 370 15.37 17.71 -10.22
CA ALA A 370 15.21 18.10 -11.61
C ALA A 370 16.47 17.78 -12.45
N ALA A 371 17.66 18.01 -11.89
CA ALA A 371 18.93 17.66 -12.53
C ALA A 371 19.09 16.14 -12.72
N ASP A 372 18.83 15.34 -11.67
CA ASP A 372 18.89 13.88 -11.73
C ASP A 372 17.88 13.33 -12.77
N LEU A 373 16.68 13.91 -12.82
CA LEU A 373 15.62 13.50 -13.76
C LEU A 373 16.00 13.81 -15.21
N CYS A 374 16.51 15.01 -15.51
CA CYS A 374 17.05 15.35 -16.83
C CYS A 374 18.16 14.38 -17.24
N ALA A 375 19.12 14.11 -16.35
CA ALA A 375 20.23 13.21 -16.64
C ALA A 375 19.76 11.78 -16.96
N VAL A 376 18.74 11.28 -16.26
CA VAL A 376 18.12 9.97 -16.55
C VAL A 376 17.41 9.98 -17.90
N ILE A 377 16.63 11.03 -18.19
CA ILE A 377 15.89 11.15 -19.47
C ILE A 377 16.86 11.26 -20.66
N GLU A 378 17.94 12.03 -20.55
CA GLU A 378 18.95 12.22 -21.59
C GLU A 378 19.85 11.00 -21.78
N GLY A 379 20.19 10.32 -20.69
CA GLY A 379 21.17 9.23 -20.66
C GLY A 379 20.63 7.87 -21.12
N LEU A 380 19.33 7.75 -21.39
CA LEU A 380 18.68 6.50 -21.75
C LEU A 380 18.10 6.58 -23.16
N SER A 381 18.63 5.76 -24.06
CA SER A 381 17.98 5.52 -25.34
C SER A 381 16.70 4.70 -25.10
N PHE A 382 15.60 5.04 -25.78
CA PHE A 382 14.30 4.35 -25.61
C PHE A 382 14.37 2.82 -25.84
N THR A 383 15.46 2.34 -26.45
CA THR A 383 15.78 0.94 -26.70
C THR A 383 16.27 0.14 -25.48
N ASP A 384 16.61 0.80 -24.37
CA ASP A 384 17.13 0.14 -23.15
C ASP A 384 16.06 -0.10 -22.06
N ALA A 385 14.79 0.26 -22.31
CA ALA A 385 13.67 0.23 -21.34
C ALA A 385 12.62 -0.84 -21.63
#